data_AF-A0A146L3U7-F1
#
_entry.id   AF-A0A146L3U7-F1
#
_cell.length_a   1.000
_cell.length_b   1.000
_cell.length_c   1.000
_cell.angle_alpha   90.00
_cell.angle_beta   90.00
_cell.angle_gamma   90.00
#
_symmetry.space_group_name_H-M   'P 1'
#
loop_
_entity.id
_entity.type
_entity.pdbx_description
1 polymer ?
#
loop_
_entity_poly.entity_id
_entity_poly.type
_entity_poly.pdbx_seq_one_letter_code
_entity_poly.pdbx_strand_id
1 'polypeptide(L)'
;INCDTAVQVYYIPWEIVKQVVHESEDSKIIMSKIWKAISIKIALNILLYNVVTFQGWAPEKLLLFLNKGFVPIIPEMISVVITTRVEIIILIEGLVMDKFSRTVYTAPVYIPKSMHEIILPEHPDWEYSTMIETRMLIIPSNISNEEELKGPGGIFKFREKERSRDDDSPHRKVGFDVDPKEIVTKSENLNSTTSSKIL
;
A
#
# COMPACT_ATOMS: atom_id res chain seq x y z
N ILE A 1 23.52 24.39 17.81
CA ILE A 1 22.23 25.11 17.78
C ILE A 1 22.32 26.12 18.90
N ASN A 2 22.33 27.41 18.56
CA ASN A 2 22.40 28.48 19.55
C ASN A 2 21.03 29.14 19.63
N CYS A 3 20.59 29.44 20.84
CA CYS A 3 19.31 30.11 21.10
C CYS A 3 19.62 31.51 21.60
N ASP A 4 19.22 32.52 20.83
CA ASP A 4 19.40 33.93 21.19
C ASP A 4 18.35 34.40 22.23
N THR A 5 17.31 33.59 22.47
CA THR A 5 16.23 33.84 23.42
C THR A 5 15.90 32.60 24.25
N ALA A 6 15.15 32.79 25.34
CA ALA A 6 14.65 31.68 26.15
C ALA A 6 13.70 30.80 25.33
N VAL A 7 14.01 29.51 25.25
CA VAL A 7 13.22 28.52 24.51
C VAL A 7 12.83 27.35 25.40
N GLN A 8 11.64 26.78 25.17
CA GLN A 8 11.24 25.52 25.75
C GLN A 8 11.58 24.40 24.75
N VAL A 9 12.37 23.42 25.20
CA VAL A 9 12.83 22.31 24.38
C VAL A 9 12.21 21.02 24.88
N TYR A 10 11.69 20.22 23.96
CA TYR A 10 11.26 18.86 24.22
C TYR A 10 12.29 17.90 23.63
N TYR A 11 12.85 17.04 24.48
CA TYR A 11 13.76 15.98 24.07
C TYR A 11 12.99 14.66 23.97
N ILE A 12 13.00 14.06 22.78
CA ILE A 12 12.44 12.73 22.54
C ILE A 12 13.62 11.80 22.24
N PRO A 13 13.88 10.78 23.07
CA PRO A 13 14.95 9.83 22.82
C PRO A 13 14.78 9.11 21.49
N TRP A 14 15.89 8.82 20.81
CA TRP A 14 15.87 8.14 19.51
C TRP A 14 15.21 6.77 19.59
N GLU A 15 15.41 6.06 20.70
CA GLU A 15 14.85 4.74 20.96
C GLU A 15 13.32 4.78 20.94
N ILE A 16 12.73 5.82 21.53
CA ILE A 16 11.29 6.04 21.55
C ILE A 16 10.79 6.39 20.15
N VAL A 17 11.50 7.25 19.42
CA VAL A 17 11.15 7.57 18.03
C VAL A 17 11.16 6.30 17.18
N LYS A 18 12.22 5.49 17.28
CA LYS A 18 12.37 4.23 16.56
C LYS A 18 11.23 3.27 16.90
N GLN A 19 10.94 3.09 18.18
CA GLN A 19 9.84 2.24 18.62
C GLN A 19 8.50 2.70 18.07
N VAL A 20 8.17 3.98 18.19
CA VAL A 20 6.91 4.52 17.67
C VAL A 20 6.82 4.40 16.15
N VAL A 21 7.93 4.66 15.45
CA VAL A 21 7.97 4.63 13.99
C VAL A 21 7.88 3.20 13.43
N HIS A 22 8.29 2.16 14.15
CA HIS A 22 8.32 0.78 13.65
C HIS A 22 7.34 -0.18 14.32
N GLU A 23 7.01 0.02 15.59
CA GLU A 23 6.29 -0.95 16.42
C GLU A 23 4.88 -0.48 16.81
N SER A 24 4.53 0.79 16.59
CA SER A 24 3.18 1.28 16.89
C SER A 24 2.16 0.89 15.83
N GLU A 25 0.89 0.79 16.23
CA GLU A 25 -0.25 0.61 15.32
C GLU A 25 -0.32 1.74 14.27
N ASP A 26 0.04 2.96 14.67
CA ASP A 26 0.06 4.15 13.83
C ASP A 26 1.36 4.32 13.01
N SER A 27 2.27 3.35 13.05
CA SER A 27 3.59 3.39 12.39
C SER A 27 3.49 3.85 10.93
N LYS A 28 2.53 3.31 10.17
CA LYS A 28 2.32 3.66 8.75
C LYS A 28 1.92 5.12 8.56
N ILE A 29 1.06 5.64 9.43
CA ILE A 29 0.59 7.04 9.37
C ILE A 29 1.75 7.98 9.72
N ILE A 30 2.52 7.62 10.74
CA ILE A 30 3.69 8.40 11.17
C ILE A 30 4.76 8.41 10.08
N MET A 31 5.07 7.25 9.51
CA MET A 31 5.98 7.12 8.37
C MET A 31 5.51 7.95 7.18
N SER A 32 4.24 7.88 6.82
CA SER A 32 3.67 8.70 5.73
C SER A 32 3.89 10.20 5.97
N LYS A 33 3.70 10.67 7.21
CA LYS A 33 3.92 12.08 7.58
C LYS A 33 5.41 12.48 7.54
N ILE A 34 6.30 11.63 8.04
CA ILE A 34 7.75 11.86 8.00
C ILE A 34 8.21 11.94 6.53
N TRP A 35 7.80 10.97 5.71
CA TRP A 35 8.15 10.95 4.31
C TRP A 35 7.54 12.11 3.54
N LYS A 36 6.31 12.54 3.85
CA LYS A 36 5.74 13.76 3.26
C LYS A 36 6.63 14.98 3.52
N ALA A 37 7.10 15.18 4.75
CA ALA A 37 7.99 16.29 5.08
C ALA A 37 9.32 16.25 4.31
N ILE A 38 9.93 15.07 4.19
CA ILE A 38 11.15 14.85 3.38
C ILE A 38 10.86 15.12 1.91
N SER A 39 9.73 14.62 1.43
CA SER A 39 9.37 14.66 0.01
C SER A 39 9.10 16.07 -0.47
N ILE A 40 8.46 16.92 0.34
CA ILE A 40 8.24 18.33 0.01
C ILE A 40 9.56 19.05 -0.25
N LYS A 41 10.61 18.80 0.55
CA LYS A 41 11.94 19.41 0.35
C LYS A 41 12.60 18.95 -0.95
N ILE A 42 12.53 17.65 -1.25
CA ILE A 42 13.08 17.07 -2.47
C ILE A 42 12.30 17.60 -3.69
N ALA A 43 10.98 17.54 -3.63
CA ALA A 43 10.05 17.98 -4.66
C ALA A 43 10.24 19.45 -5.02
N LEU A 44 10.42 20.33 -4.03
CA LEU A 44 10.64 21.75 -4.26
C LEU A 44 11.82 21.98 -5.20
N ASN A 45 12.95 21.32 -4.94
CA ASN A 45 14.15 21.45 -5.78
C ASN A 45 13.92 20.85 -7.18
N ILE A 46 13.33 19.66 -7.27
CA ILE A 46 13.08 19.02 -8.57
C ILE A 46 12.17 19.88 -9.45
N LEU A 47 11.07 20.39 -8.90
CA LEU A 47 10.10 21.15 -9.68
C LEU A 47 10.64 22.51 -10.11
N LEU A 48 11.36 23.22 -9.22
CA LEU A 48 11.93 24.54 -9.55
C LEU A 48 12.97 24.47 -10.66
N TYR A 49 13.80 23.43 -10.71
CA TYR A 49 14.89 23.36 -11.69
C TYR A 49 14.52 22.58 -12.95
N ASN A 50 13.74 21.49 -12.82
CA ASN A 50 13.57 20.52 -13.90
C ASN A 50 12.22 20.59 -14.61
N VAL A 51 11.25 21.38 -14.10
CA VAL A 51 9.90 21.43 -14.66
C VAL A 51 9.51 22.87 -15.02
N VAL A 52 9.47 23.15 -16.32
CA VAL A 52 9.21 24.50 -16.88
C VAL A 52 7.94 25.15 -16.32
N THR A 53 6.89 24.37 -16.08
CA THR A 53 5.62 24.86 -15.52
C THR A 53 5.77 25.52 -14.15
N PHE A 54 6.78 25.14 -13.36
CA PHE A 54 6.99 25.61 -11.99
C PHE A 54 8.18 26.56 -11.83
N GLN A 55 9.01 26.75 -12.85
CA GLN A 55 10.18 27.65 -12.82
C GLN A 55 9.84 29.11 -12.49
N GLY A 56 8.61 29.57 -12.79
CA GLY A 56 8.14 30.92 -12.47
C GLY A 56 7.37 31.06 -11.15
N TRP A 57 7.26 29.98 -10.36
CA TRP A 57 6.51 30.03 -9.11
C TRP A 57 7.39 30.53 -7.96
N ALA A 58 6.80 31.37 -7.10
CA ALA A 58 7.42 31.70 -5.82
C ALA A 58 7.57 30.41 -4.97
N PRO A 59 8.70 30.22 -4.25
CA PRO A 59 8.91 29.04 -3.42
C PRO A 59 7.78 28.78 -2.42
N GLU A 60 7.22 29.83 -1.82
CA GLU A 60 6.14 29.76 -0.83
C GLU A 60 4.85 29.21 -1.46
N LYS A 61 4.53 29.65 -2.68
CA LYS A 61 3.39 29.16 -3.45
C LYS A 61 3.55 27.67 -3.76
N LEU A 62 4.77 27.27 -4.14
CA LEU A 62 5.06 25.87 -4.44
C LEU A 62 5.00 25.00 -3.19
N LEU A 63 5.49 25.48 -2.04
CA LEU A 63 5.33 24.80 -0.75
C LEU A 63 3.86 24.60 -0.37
N LEU A 64 3.02 25.62 -0.52
CA LEU A 64 1.58 25.49 -0.29
C LEU A 64 0.92 24.45 -1.20
N PHE A 65 1.34 24.39 -2.47
CA PHE A 65 0.87 23.40 -3.42
C PHE A 65 1.33 21.98 -3.07
N LEU A 66 2.62 21.78 -2.77
CA LEU A 66 3.20 20.50 -2.36
C LEU A 66 2.58 19.97 -1.05
N ASN A 67 2.16 20.85 -0.15
CA ASN A 67 1.50 20.48 1.10
C ASN A 67 0.15 19.76 0.91
N LYS A 68 -0.49 19.90 -0.25
CA LYS A 68 -1.71 19.13 -0.60
C LYS A 68 -1.42 17.66 -0.86
N GLY A 69 -0.16 17.31 -1.14
CA GLY A 69 0.22 15.94 -1.47
C GLY A 69 0.24 15.01 -0.26
N PHE A 70 0.31 13.72 -0.56
CA PHE A 70 0.44 12.65 0.43
C PHE A 70 1.46 11.62 -0.06
N VAL A 71 2.03 10.86 0.88
CA VAL A 71 2.93 9.74 0.59
C VAL A 71 2.21 8.45 0.96
N PRO A 72 1.76 7.64 -0.02
CA PRO A 72 1.16 6.34 0.27
C PRO A 72 2.22 5.40 0.88
N ILE A 73 1.90 4.81 2.03
CA ILE A 73 2.61 3.66 2.58
C ILE A 73 1.67 2.48 2.41
N ILE A 74 1.69 1.88 1.22
CA ILE A 74 0.77 0.81 0.86
C ILE A 74 1.57 -0.42 0.46
N PRO A 75 1.56 -1.49 1.28
CA PRO A 75 2.24 -2.74 0.93
C PRO A 75 1.50 -3.43 -0.23
N GLU A 76 2.20 -4.30 -0.96
CA GLU A 76 1.63 -5.12 -2.06
C GLU A 76 1.15 -4.30 -3.28
N MET A 77 1.56 -3.03 -3.36
CA MET A 77 1.27 -2.14 -4.49
C MET A 77 2.19 -2.50 -5.68
N ILE A 78 1.60 -2.90 -6.80
CA ILE A 78 2.35 -3.38 -7.97
C ILE A 78 2.37 -2.38 -9.13
N SER A 79 1.36 -1.51 -9.24
CA SER A 79 1.37 -0.43 -10.23
C SER A 79 0.55 0.79 -9.78
N VAL A 80 0.82 1.93 -10.41
CA VAL A 80 0.09 3.19 -10.21
C VAL A 80 -0.36 3.72 -11.56
N VAL A 81 -1.67 3.90 -11.73
CA VAL A 81 -2.29 4.48 -12.91
C VAL A 81 -2.36 5.99 -12.77
N ILE A 82 -1.71 6.71 -13.67
CA ILE A 82 -1.68 8.17 -13.71
C ILE A 82 -2.93 8.66 -14.46
N THR A 83 -3.87 9.20 -13.71
CA THR A 83 -5.13 9.75 -14.24
C THR A 83 -5.16 11.27 -14.12
N THR A 84 -6.19 11.91 -14.69
CA THR A 84 -6.45 13.36 -14.54
C THR A 84 -6.75 13.78 -13.08
N ARG A 85 -6.99 12.82 -12.19
CA ARG A 85 -7.16 13.02 -10.75
C ARG A 85 -5.82 13.27 -10.04
N VAL A 86 -4.70 13.03 -10.72
CA VAL A 86 -3.36 13.27 -10.18
C VAL A 86 -2.73 14.48 -10.86
N GLU A 87 -2.29 15.44 -10.06
CA GLU A 87 -1.61 16.62 -10.56
C GLU A 87 -0.12 16.37 -10.74
N ILE A 88 0.54 15.77 -9.75
CA ILE A 88 1.97 15.47 -9.79
C ILE A 88 2.25 14.15 -9.08
N ILE A 89 3.20 13.40 -9.64
CA ILE A 89 3.87 12.31 -8.94
C ILE A 89 5.37 12.62 -8.94
N ILE A 90 6.00 12.49 -7.78
CA ILE A 90 7.46 12.57 -7.62
C ILE A 90 7.91 11.29 -6.97
N LEU A 91 8.80 10.58 -7.64
CA LEU A 91 9.51 9.44 -7.07
C LEU A 91 10.58 9.98 -6.12
N ILE A 92 10.50 9.58 -4.85
CA ILE A 92 11.33 10.09 -3.75
C ILE A 92 12.45 9.11 -3.44
N GLU A 93 12.14 7.82 -3.46
CA GLU A 93 13.08 6.74 -3.21
C GLU A 93 12.69 5.52 -4.05
N GLY A 94 13.67 4.69 -4.42
CA GLY A 94 13.45 3.44 -5.16
C GLY A 94 13.44 3.60 -6.67
N LEU A 95 12.79 2.63 -7.32
CA LEU A 95 12.73 2.50 -8.77
C LEU A 95 11.28 2.35 -9.23
N VAL A 96 10.99 2.86 -10.43
CA VAL A 96 9.73 2.60 -11.15
C VAL A 96 10.03 2.38 -12.62
N MET A 97 9.14 1.69 -13.31
CA MET A 97 9.25 1.45 -14.75
C MET A 97 8.01 2.01 -15.44
N ASP A 98 8.18 2.75 -16.52
CA ASP A 98 7.06 3.10 -17.38
C ASP A 98 6.56 1.85 -18.11
N LYS A 99 5.26 1.54 -17.97
CA LYS A 99 4.66 0.34 -18.57
C LYS A 99 4.80 0.30 -20.09
N PHE A 100 4.72 1.45 -20.75
CA PHE A 100 4.75 1.50 -22.20
C PHE A 100 6.17 1.48 -22.76
N SER A 101 7.04 2.41 -22.32
CA SER A 101 8.40 2.48 -22.85
C SER A 101 9.36 1.43 -22.25
N ARG A 102 8.96 0.75 -21.17
CA ARG A 102 9.83 -0.14 -20.36
C ARG A 102 11.06 0.54 -19.79
N THR A 103 11.11 1.87 -19.79
CA THR A 103 12.22 2.65 -19.24
C THR A 103 12.15 2.66 -17.72
N VAL A 104 13.26 2.34 -17.06
CA VAL A 104 13.39 2.39 -15.60
C VAL A 104 13.85 3.77 -15.16
N TYR A 105 13.15 4.33 -14.18
CA TYR A 105 13.42 5.61 -13.56
C TYR A 105 13.91 5.39 -12.13
N THR A 106 14.97 6.11 -11.78
CA THR A 106 15.59 6.06 -10.45
C THR A 106 15.29 7.34 -9.70
N ALA A 107 14.97 7.22 -8.41
CA ALA A 107 14.73 8.35 -7.54
C ALA A 107 16.00 9.21 -7.32
N PRO A 108 15.84 10.52 -7.00
CA PRO A 108 14.58 11.25 -6.95
C PRO A 108 14.24 11.91 -8.30
N VAL A 109 13.01 11.77 -8.79
CA VAL A 109 12.63 12.23 -10.14
C VAL A 109 11.14 12.58 -10.25
N TYR A 110 10.83 13.60 -11.06
CA TYR A 110 9.46 13.92 -11.44
C TYR A 110 8.95 12.90 -12.46
N ILE A 111 7.76 12.34 -12.22
CA ILE A 111 7.12 11.39 -13.11
C ILE A 111 6.14 12.15 -14.04
N PRO A 112 6.42 12.20 -15.35
CA PRO A 112 5.55 12.85 -16.33
C PRO A 112 4.17 12.18 -16.43
N LYS A 113 3.12 13.00 -16.62
CA LYS A 113 1.76 12.49 -16.85
C LYS A 113 1.61 11.63 -18.10
N SER A 114 2.54 11.73 -19.06
CA SER A 114 2.54 10.96 -20.30
C SER A 114 2.82 9.47 -20.12
N MET A 115 3.31 9.03 -18.96
CA MET A 115 3.59 7.60 -18.72
C MET A 115 2.31 6.77 -18.56
N HIS A 116 1.17 7.39 -18.19
CA HIS A 116 -0.14 6.77 -17.95
C HIS A 116 -0.20 5.67 -16.88
N GLU A 117 0.80 4.78 -16.78
CA GLU A 117 0.90 3.73 -15.77
C GLU A 117 2.37 3.44 -15.48
N ILE A 118 2.73 3.47 -14.19
CA ILE A 118 4.05 3.08 -13.71
C ILE A 118 3.97 1.76 -12.95
N ILE A 119 4.97 0.92 -13.19
CA ILE A 119 5.14 -0.40 -12.61
C ILE A 119 6.15 -0.31 -11.46
N LEU A 120 5.86 -1.02 -10.38
CA LEU A 120 6.69 -1.12 -9.18
C LEU A 120 7.44 -2.45 -9.13
N PRO A 121 8.50 -2.56 -8.31
CA PRO A 121 9.33 -3.77 -8.21
C PRO A 121 8.61 -5.10 -7.91
N GLU A 122 7.43 -5.05 -7.31
CA GLU A 122 6.65 -6.26 -6.97
C GLU A 122 5.79 -6.79 -8.11
N HIS A 123 5.75 -6.09 -9.25
CA HIS A 123 4.94 -6.47 -10.40
C HIS A 123 5.53 -7.67 -11.17
N PRO A 124 4.71 -8.58 -11.74
CA PRO A 124 5.20 -9.74 -12.49
C PRO A 124 6.13 -9.41 -13.67
N ASP A 125 5.87 -8.29 -14.33
CA ASP A 125 6.67 -7.80 -15.46
C ASP A 125 7.98 -7.09 -15.04
N TRP A 126 8.33 -7.11 -13.75
CA TRP A 126 9.54 -6.48 -13.24
C TRP A 126 10.74 -7.44 -13.31
N GLU A 127 11.78 -7.03 -14.04
CA GLU A 127 12.92 -7.90 -14.37
C GLU A 127 14.16 -7.63 -13.50
N TYR A 128 14.14 -6.60 -12.64
CA TYR A 128 15.32 -6.12 -11.91
C TYR A 128 15.25 -6.45 -10.42
N SER A 129 16.33 -6.89 -9.80
CA SER A 129 16.34 -7.01 -8.33
C SER A 129 16.55 -5.64 -7.68
N THR A 130 15.73 -5.28 -6.70
CA THR A 130 15.94 -4.11 -5.85
C THR A 130 15.59 -4.42 -4.40
N MET A 131 16.41 -3.90 -3.49
CA MET A 131 16.22 -4.00 -2.03
C MET A 131 15.60 -2.72 -1.45
N ILE A 132 15.37 -1.71 -2.30
CA ILE A 132 14.92 -0.39 -1.88
C ILE A 132 13.41 -0.30 -2.09
N GLU A 133 12.69 0.06 -1.02
CA GLU A 133 11.26 0.32 -1.04
C GLU A 133 10.95 1.58 -1.85
N THR A 134 10.01 1.48 -2.79
CA THR A 134 9.62 2.63 -3.60
C THR A 134 8.70 3.56 -2.83
N ARG A 135 9.09 4.85 -2.75
CA ARG A 135 8.30 5.90 -2.10
C ARG A 135 8.06 7.03 -3.07
N MET A 136 6.85 7.57 -3.04
CA MET A 136 6.43 8.62 -3.96
C MET A 136 5.53 9.63 -3.29
N LEU A 137 5.71 10.91 -3.65
CA LEU A 137 4.80 11.98 -3.29
C LEU A 137 3.76 12.12 -4.40
N ILE A 138 2.50 12.09 -4.03
CA ILE A 138 1.38 12.22 -4.95
C ILE A 138 0.59 13.46 -4.57
N ILE A 139 0.38 14.34 -5.54
CA ILE A 139 -0.42 15.56 -5.38
C ILE A 139 -1.73 15.35 -6.12
N PRO A 140 -2.88 15.32 -5.42
CA PRO A 140 -4.19 15.28 -6.06
C PRO A 140 -4.41 16.51 -6.93
N SER A 141 -5.17 16.36 -8.02
CA SER A 141 -5.70 17.51 -8.75
C SER A 141 -6.87 18.14 -7.98
N ASN A 142 -7.30 19.33 -8.40
CA ASN A 142 -8.36 20.08 -7.71
C ASN A 142 -9.74 19.39 -7.74
N ILE A 143 -9.89 18.31 -8.52
CA ILE A 143 -11.14 17.55 -8.68
C ILE A 143 -11.15 16.23 -7.89
N SER A 144 -10.12 15.97 -7.07
CA SER A 144 -10.04 14.75 -6.25
C SER A 144 -9.29 15.00 -4.95
N ASN A 145 -9.35 14.02 -4.05
CA ASN A 145 -8.64 14.05 -2.78
C ASN A 145 -7.91 12.73 -2.51
N GLU A 146 -7.18 12.66 -1.39
CA GLU A 146 -6.39 11.50 -1.00
C GLU A 146 -7.23 10.22 -0.83
N GLU A 147 -8.39 10.30 -0.18
CA GLU A 147 -9.26 9.13 0.08
C GLU A 147 -9.78 8.54 -1.23
N GLU A 148 -10.17 9.44 -2.12
CA GLU A 148 -10.64 9.16 -3.47
C GLU A 148 -9.59 8.46 -4.36
N LEU A 149 -8.32 8.84 -4.21
CA LEU A 149 -7.18 8.24 -4.92
C LEU A 149 -6.78 6.89 -4.33
N LYS A 150 -7.01 6.68 -3.03
CA LYS A 150 -6.74 5.42 -2.32
C LYS A 150 -7.87 4.39 -2.40
N GLY A 151 -9.08 4.82 -2.73
CA GLY A 151 -10.28 3.96 -2.69
C GLY A 151 -10.33 2.86 -3.78
N PRO A 152 -11.43 2.07 -3.83
CA PRO A 152 -11.60 0.92 -4.72
C PRO A 152 -11.57 1.22 -6.24
N GLY A 153 -11.73 2.50 -6.62
CA GLY A 153 -11.55 3.00 -8.00
C GLY A 153 -10.35 3.95 -8.12
N GLY A 154 -9.42 3.85 -7.18
CA GLY A 154 -8.25 4.69 -7.06
C GLY A 154 -7.18 4.39 -8.11
N ILE A 155 -6.04 5.03 -7.92
CA ILE A 155 -4.90 4.96 -8.84
C ILE A 155 -3.99 3.76 -8.56
N PHE A 156 -4.08 3.17 -7.37
CA PHE A 156 -3.21 2.06 -6.96
C PHE A 156 -3.78 0.72 -7.41
N LYS A 157 -2.91 -0.15 -7.93
CA LYS A 157 -3.20 -1.54 -8.25
C LYS A 157 -2.40 -2.46 -7.35
N PHE A 158 -3.05 -3.52 -6.90
CA PHE A 158 -2.52 -4.48 -5.95
C PHE A 158 -2.38 -5.84 -6.59
N ARG A 159 -1.47 -6.65 -6.04
CA ARG A 159 -1.35 -8.04 -6.45
C ARG A 159 -2.66 -8.78 -6.13
N GLU A 160 -3.26 -9.42 -7.13
CA GLU A 160 -4.35 -10.34 -6.87
C GLU A 160 -3.79 -11.52 -6.07
N LYS A 161 -4.35 -11.79 -4.88
CA LYS A 161 -4.07 -13.04 -4.17
C LYS A 161 -4.67 -14.16 -5.01
N GLU A 162 -3.83 -15.00 -5.59
CA GLU A 162 -4.28 -16.26 -6.19
C GLU A 162 -5.15 -16.99 -5.16
N ARG A 163 -6.46 -17.08 -5.42
CA ARG A 163 -7.28 -18.07 -4.72
C ARG A 163 -6.74 -19.42 -5.17
N SER A 164 -6.12 -20.17 -4.27
CA SER A 164 -5.83 -21.58 -4.46
C SER A 164 -7.14 -22.27 -4.87
N ARG A 165 -7.26 -22.65 -6.15
CA ARG A 165 -8.39 -23.37 -6.73
C ARG A 165 -8.30 -24.87 -6.42
N ASP A 166 -8.08 -25.22 -5.16
CA ASP A 166 -7.97 -26.62 -4.71
C ASP A 166 -8.98 -27.01 -3.63
N ASP A 167 -10.00 -26.18 -3.34
CA ASP A 167 -11.02 -26.52 -2.34
C ASP A 167 -12.44 -26.21 -2.85
N ASP A 168 -12.83 -26.93 -3.91
CA ASP A 168 -14.22 -27.39 -4.13
C ASP A 168 -14.29 -28.19 -5.45
N SER A 169 -13.97 -29.48 -5.38
CA SER A 169 -14.33 -30.45 -6.43
C SER A 169 -15.58 -31.22 -5.99
N PRO A 170 -16.77 -30.95 -6.55
CA PRO A 170 -17.95 -31.78 -6.28
C PRO A 170 -17.95 -32.99 -7.22
N HIS A 171 -17.26 -34.07 -6.83
CA HIS A 171 -17.49 -35.37 -7.45
C HIS A 171 -18.76 -36.03 -6.87
N ARG A 172 -19.87 -35.77 -7.57
CA ARG A 172 -20.91 -36.72 -8.01
C ARG A 172 -21.31 -37.84 -7.01
N LYS A 173 -22.46 -37.67 -6.35
CA LYS A 173 -23.37 -38.77 -6.02
C LYS A 173 -24.73 -38.48 -6.66
N VAL A 174 -24.95 -39.01 -7.86
CA VAL A 174 -26.30 -39.14 -8.42
C VAL A 174 -26.85 -40.42 -7.81
N GLY A 175 -27.73 -40.27 -6.82
CA GLY A 175 -28.34 -41.36 -6.08
C GLY A 175 -29.34 -42.14 -6.95
N PHE A 176 -29.31 -43.47 -6.80
CA PHE A 176 -30.43 -44.33 -7.17
C PHE A 176 -31.50 -44.22 -6.09
N ASP A 177 -32.75 -44.01 -6.52
CA ASP A 177 -33.95 -44.07 -5.69
C ASP A 177 -34.15 -45.46 -5.10
N VAL A 178 -34.21 -45.57 -3.77
CA VAL A 178 -34.98 -46.60 -3.07
C VAL A 178 -35.48 -46.05 -1.73
N ASP A 179 -36.79 -45.82 -1.63
CA ASP A 179 -37.52 -45.59 -0.37
C ASP A 179 -37.55 -46.85 0.49
N PRO A 180 -37.41 -46.74 1.82
CA PRO A 180 -37.93 -47.76 2.73
C PRO A 180 -39.01 -47.18 3.64
N LYS A 181 -40.27 -47.54 3.38
CA LYS A 181 -41.33 -47.52 4.40
C LYS A 181 -41.15 -48.70 5.36
N GLU A 182 -41.26 -48.37 6.65
CA GLU A 182 -41.65 -49.16 7.83
C GLU A 182 -41.53 -50.69 7.81
N ILE A 183 -40.92 -51.26 8.86
CA ILE A 183 -41.52 -52.33 9.68
C ILE A 183 -40.91 -52.31 11.10
N VAL A 184 -41.81 -52.33 12.07
CA VAL A 184 -41.65 -52.48 13.53
C VAL A 184 -41.39 -53.94 13.90
N THR A 185 -40.50 -54.28 14.86
CA THR A 185 -40.78 -55.06 16.10
C THR A 185 -39.51 -55.48 16.87
N LYS A 186 -39.58 -55.33 18.23
CA LYS A 186 -39.13 -56.20 19.36
C LYS A 186 -37.78 -56.95 19.22
N SER A 187 -36.88 -57.05 20.22
CA SER A 187 -37.04 -57.33 21.66
C SER A 187 -35.65 -57.38 22.34
N GLU A 188 -35.64 -57.15 23.67
CA GLU A 188 -34.75 -57.77 24.70
C GLU A 188 -33.22 -57.52 24.61
N ASN A 189 -32.64 -56.74 25.52
CA ASN A 189 -32.22 -57.02 26.92
C ASN A 189 -30.80 -57.61 27.09
N LEU A 190 -30.17 -57.14 28.17
CA LEU A 190 -29.07 -57.70 28.98
C LEU A 190 -27.63 -57.17 28.79
N ASN A 191 -27.21 -56.57 29.92
CA ASN A 191 -25.92 -56.71 30.62
C ASN A 191 -24.75 -55.86 30.13
N SER A 192 -24.40 -54.77 30.84
CA SER A 192 -23.74 -54.67 32.17
C SER A 192 -22.21 -54.82 32.12
N THR A 193 -21.57 -54.10 33.04
CA THR A 193 -20.29 -54.44 33.72
C THR A 193 -19.08 -53.55 33.33
N THR A 194 -18.83 -52.58 34.25
CA THR A 194 -17.52 -52.12 34.81
C THR A 194 -16.53 -51.30 33.95
N SER A 195 -16.13 -50.10 34.38
CA SER A 195 -15.10 -49.76 35.41
C SER A 195 -13.70 -49.84 34.78
N SER A 196 -12.75 -48.92 34.92
CA SER A 196 -12.53 -47.63 35.59
C SER A 196 -11.10 -47.20 35.20
N LYS A 197 -10.77 -45.90 35.33
CA LYS A 197 -9.45 -45.37 35.79
C LYS A 197 -8.26 -45.56 34.80
N ILE A 198 -7.20 -44.76 34.73
CA ILE A 198 -6.50 -43.77 35.59
C ILE A 198 -5.67 -42.86 34.64
N LEU A 199 -5.38 -41.62 35.11
CA LEU A 199 -4.35 -40.63 34.71
C LEU A 199 -3.68 -40.73 33.34
#